data_AF-A0A4V3GRF6-F1
#
_entry.id   AF-A0A4V3GRF6-F1
#
_cell.length_a   1.000
_cell.length_b   1.000
_cell.length_c   1.000
_cell.angle_alpha   90.00
_cell.angle_beta   90.00
_cell.angle_gamma   90.00
#
_symmetry.space_group_name_H-M   'P 1'
#
loop_
_entity.id
_entity.type
_entity.pdbx_description
1 polymer ?
#
loop_
_entity_poly.entity_id
_entity_poly.type
_entity_poly.pdbx_seq_one_letter_code
_entity_poly.pdbx_strand_id
1 'polypeptide(L)'
;MLSTYERWVSFFDFAFKPTHAAAPDIPITETLKRLKLLVDAGNAVKLYNVRTRAVRITEMTYNEGDTEAVLLLQLCDQNGSDPVFGELNTGNLRVEPKLAGEGIAVSSHIIISTAIVQHTADHHKTLVESVPGISKSIIEPFLNALLREAFVGQEFKNPATKAMCRLRPKLEILSHGSQTLLDTLNGARLHNVKLVSTRKLGGMDKTAYTELSERSVRYKIIKQPPLQDKKRLLEILRKKGQQSGYTKVSISYSKDGRQASLDLDRNEDAATKLFTKSEKVLLGSGINQCESTIHPELETKMKGLL
;
A
#
# COMPACT_ATOMS: atom_id res chain seq x y z
N MET A 1 2.86 -8.24 -14.93
CA MET A 1 2.51 -7.10 -15.80
C MET A 1 1.08 -6.68 -15.47
N LEU A 2 0.72 -5.42 -15.69
CA LEU A 2 -0.67 -4.98 -15.67
C LEU A 2 -1.34 -5.45 -16.96
N SER A 3 -2.62 -5.87 -16.91
CA SER A 3 -3.34 -6.40 -18.07
C SER A 3 -4.29 -5.35 -18.63
N THR A 4 -4.30 -5.13 -19.94
CA THR A 4 -5.07 -4.05 -20.58
C THR A 4 -6.56 -3.99 -20.23
N TYR A 5 -7.19 -5.12 -19.91
CA TYR A 5 -8.64 -5.23 -19.71
C TYR A 5 -9.06 -5.72 -18.32
N GLU A 6 -8.12 -5.78 -17.38
CA GLU A 6 -8.43 -6.15 -16.00
C GLU A 6 -7.57 -5.39 -15.01
N ARG A 7 -8.17 -5.08 -13.87
CA ARG A 7 -7.49 -4.52 -12.70
C ARG A 7 -7.90 -5.25 -11.45
N TRP A 8 -7.00 -5.26 -10.48
CA TRP A 8 -7.30 -5.74 -9.13
C TRP A 8 -7.49 -4.52 -8.24
N VAL A 9 -8.56 -4.50 -7.46
CA VAL A 9 -8.88 -3.41 -6.55
C VAL A 9 -8.81 -3.94 -5.13
N SER A 10 -7.96 -3.35 -4.30
CA SER A 10 -7.76 -3.70 -2.91
C SER A 10 -8.61 -2.81 -1.99
N PHE A 11 -9.17 -3.40 -0.94
CA PHE A 11 -10.04 -2.72 0.03
C PHE A 11 -9.26 -2.35 1.30
N PHE A 12 -9.35 -1.08 1.68
CA PHE A 12 -8.72 -0.52 2.87
C PHE A 12 -9.72 0.33 3.65
N ASP A 13 -9.40 0.64 4.90
CA ASP A 13 -9.96 1.77 5.61
C ASP A 13 -8.88 2.82 5.82
N PHE A 14 -9.19 4.07 5.47
CA PHE A 14 -8.33 5.21 5.75
C PHE A 14 -8.83 5.89 7.02
N ALA A 15 -7.97 6.01 8.02
CA ALA A 15 -8.26 6.73 9.25
C ALA A 15 -7.47 8.04 9.29
N PHE A 16 -8.16 9.17 9.37
CA PHE A 16 -7.55 10.49 9.43
C PHE A 16 -7.58 11.00 10.87
N LYS A 17 -6.48 10.80 11.60
CA LYS A 17 -6.39 11.14 13.02
C LYS A 17 -5.66 12.46 13.23
N PRO A 18 -6.09 13.33 14.17
CA PRO A 18 -5.31 14.48 14.56
C PRO A 18 -3.92 14.05 15.06
N THR A 19 -2.88 14.80 14.68
CA THR A 19 -1.51 14.48 15.10
C THR A 19 -1.23 14.75 16.58
N HIS A 20 -2.02 15.61 17.22
CA HIS A 20 -1.89 15.95 18.63
C HIS A 20 -3.13 15.46 19.38
N ALA A 21 -2.96 14.74 20.49
CA ALA A 21 -4.07 14.08 21.21
C ALA A 21 -5.16 15.05 21.71
N ALA A 22 -4.78 16.28 22.07
CA ALA A 22 -5.70 17.34 22.47
C ALA A 22 -6.25 18.20 21.32
N ALA A 23 -5.92 17.88 20.07
CA ALA A 23 -6.44 18.61 18.92
C ALA A 23 -7.94 18.32 18.74
N PRO A 24 -8.72 19.29 18.24
CA PRO A 24 -10.07 19.02 17.78
C PRO A 24 -10.06 18.01 16.62
N ASP A 25 -11.18 17.33 16.44
CA ASP A 25 -11.39 16.47 15.28
C ASP A 25 -11.33 17.28 13.98
N ILE A 26 -10.72 16.69 12.96
CA ILE A 26 -10.59 17.30 11.64
C ILE A 26 -11.51 16.53 10.69
N PRO A 27 -12.60 17.13 10.20
CA PRO A 27 -13.51 16.45 9.28
C PRO A 27 -12.79 15.94 8.03
N ILE A 28 -13.17 14.75 7.55
CA ILE A 28 -12.63 14.23 6.29
C ILE A 28 -12.93 15.16 5.12
N THR A 29 -14.08 15.82 5.12
CA THR A 29 -14.49 16.76 4.07
C THR A 29 -13.52 17.93 3.96
N GLU A 30 -13.13 18.52 5.10
CA GLU A 30 -12.12 19.58 5.15
C GLU A 30 -10.73 19.06 4.73
N THR A 31 -10.39 17.82 5.12
CA THR A 31 -9.13 17.18 4.73
C THR A 31 -9.03 17.01 3.21
N LEU A 32 -10.08 16.47 2.58
CA LEU A 32 -10.15 16.25 1.15
C LEU A 32 -10.20 17.57 0.37
N LYS A 33 -10.93 18.57 0.88
CA LYS A 33 -10.97 19.93 0.31
C LYS A 33 -9.58 20.57 0.26
N ARG A 34 -8.82 20.52 1.35
CA ARG A 34 -7.45 21.06 1.39
C ARG A 34 -6.48 20.28 0.51
N LEU A 35 -6.63 18.96 0.46
CA LEU A 35 -5.84 18.14 -0.45
C LEU A 35 -6.12 18.51 -1.91
N LYS A 36 -7.38 18.67 -2.29
CA LYS A 36 -7.80 19.12 -3.63
C LYS A 36 -7.18 20.46 -4.01
N LEU A 37 -7.18 21.45 -3.11
CA LEU A 37 -6.50 22.73 -3.34
C LEU A 37 -5.00 22.57 -3.63
N LEU A 38 -4.33 21.65 -2.94
CA LEU A 38 -2.91 21.36 -3.19
C LEU A 38 -2.68 20.70 -4.56
N VAL A 39 -3.59 19.82 -4.98
CA VAL A 39 -3.57 19.16 -6.29
C VAL A 39 -3.79 20.19 -7.40
N ASP A 40 -4.81 21.04 -7.27
CA ASP A 40 -5.15 22.07 -8.26
C ASP A 40 -4.05 23.11 -8.44
N ALA A 41 -3.30 23.39 -7.36
CA ALA A 41 -2.13 24.25 -7.41
C ALA A 41 -0.89 23.58 -8.05
N GLY A 42 -0.97 22.31 -8.45
CA GLY A 42 0.16 21.55 -9.01
C GLY A 42 1.23 21.15 -7.99
N ASN A 43 0.95 21.30 -6.69
CA ASN A 43 1.91 21.09 -5.62
C ASN A 43 1.82 19.68 -5.00
N ALA A 44 0.90 18.83 -5.46
CA ALA A 44 0.73 17.47 -4.96
C ALA A 44 1.79 16.49 -5.49
N VAL A 45 3.08 16.82 -5.33
CA VAL A 45 4.22 16.02 -5.78
C VAL A 45 5.29 15.92 -4.71
N LYS A 46 5.88 14.73 -4.55
CA LYS A 46 7.01 14.53 -3.64
C LYS A 46 8.10 13.70 -4.29
N LEU A 47 9.33 14.20 -4.20
CA LEU A 47 10.54 13.56 -4.70
C LEU A 47 11.20 12.70 -3.60
N TYR A 48 11.64 11.51 -3.96
CA TYR A 48 12.29 10.52 -3.10
C TYR A 48 13.64 10.12 -3.70
N ASN A 49 14.47 9.42 -2.91
CA ASN A 49 15.74 8.82 -3.34
C ASN A 49 16.63 9.77 -4.15
N VAL A 50 17.01 10.91 -3.57
CA VAL A 50 17.85 11.91 -4.27
C VAL A 50 17.23 12.36 -5.60
N ARG A 51 15.90 12.53 -5.61
CA ARG A 51 15.10 12.96 -6.77
C ARG A 51 15.07 11.99 -7.95
N THR A 52 15.47 10.73 -7.76
CA THR A 52 15.35 9.67 -8.78
C THR A 52 13.97 9.02 -8.81
N ARG A 53 13.11 9.30 -7.82
CA ARG A 53 11.75 8.76 -7.75
C ARG A 53 10.76 9.86 -7.39
N ALA A 54 9.61 9.92 -8.08
CA ALA A 54 8.56 10.89 -7.82
C ALA A 54 7.22 10.18 -7.58
N VAL A 55 6.49 10.62 -6.57
CA VAL A 55 5.08 10.27 -6.37
C VAL A 55 4.27 11.56 -6.48
N ARG A 56 3.15 11.54 -7.19
CA ARG A 56 2.27 12.71 -7.33
C ARG A 56 0.81 12.30 -7.45
N ILE A 57 -0.10 13.21 -7.12
CA ILE A 57 -1.51 13.12 -7.51
C ILE A 57 -1.65 13.99 -8.75
N THR A 58 -1.93 13.39 -9.91
CA THR A 58 -2.09 14.14 -11.17
C THR A 58 -3.48 14.66 -11.38
N GLU A 59 -4.47 13.96 -10.84
CA GLU A 59 -5.86 14.38 -10.89
C GLU A 59 -6.57 13.97 -9.60
N MET A 60 -7.47 14.83 -9.13
CA MET A 60 -8.34 14.55 -8.01
C MET A 60 -9.72 15.14 -8.30
N THR A 61 -10.78 14.35 -8.12
CA THR A 61 -12.16 14.83 -8.17
C THR A 61 -12.76 14.77 -6.77
N TYR A 62 -13.15 15.93 -6.25
CA TYR A 62 -13.87 16.08 -5.00
C TYR A 62 -14.47 17.48 -4.92
N ASN A 63 -15.76 17.56 -4.63
CA ASN A 63 -16.47 18.78 -4.28
C ASN A 63 -17.02 18.67 -2.86
N GLU A 64 -17.26 19.83 -2.24
CA GLU A 64 -17.84 19.88 -0.90
C GLU A 64 -19.26 19.30 -0.92
N GLY A 65 -19.48 18.25 -0.12
CA GLY A 65 -20.73 17.49 -0.09
C GLY A 65 -20.70 16.16 -0.85
N ASP A 66 -19.64 15.90 -1.63
CA ASP A 66 -19.50 14.61 -2.31
C ASP A 66 -19.36 13.45 -1.31
N THR A 67 -19.95 12.31 -1.66
CA THR A 67 -19.90 11.07 -0.86
C THR A 67 -18.55 10.35 -0.97
N GLU A 68 -17.69 10.79 -1.88
CA GLU A 68 -16.41 10.17 -2.19
C GLU A 68 -15.46 11.15 -2.88
N ALA A 69 -14.16 10.91 -2.75
CA ALA A 69 -13.12 11.54 -3.55
C ALA A 69 -12.41 10.50 -4.40
N VAL A 70 -12.05 10.86 -5.64
CA VAL A 70 -11.26 10.01 -6.54
C VAL A 70 -9.92 10.68 -6.78
N LEU A 71 -8.83 9.91 -6.66
CA LEU A 71 -7.46 10.37 -6.85
C LEU A 71 -6.79 9.49 -7.91
N LEU A 72 -6.04 10.12 -8.81
CA LEU A 72 -5.09 9.45 -9.69
C LEU A 72 -3.67 9.67 -9.17
N LEU A 73 -3.11 8.61 -8.59
CA LEU A 73 -1.74 8.62 -8.10
C LEU A 73 -0.80 8.15 -9.21
N GLN A 74 0.26 8.91 -9.48
CA GLN A 74 1.36 8.48 -10.35
C GLN A 74 2.63 8.25 -9.57
N LEU A 75 3.33 7.18 -9.95
CA LEU A 75 4.69 6.90 -9.52
C LEU A 75 5.60 6.91 -10.75
N CYS A 76 6.74 7.59 -10.64
CA CYS A 76 7.79 7.63 -11.64
C CYS A 76 9.14 7.27 -11.00
N ASP A 77 9.90 6.34 -11.59
CA ASP A 77 11.22 5.92 -11.08
C ASP A 77 12.29 5.90 -12.18
N GLN A 78 13.30 6.74 -12.03
CA GLN A 78 14.43 6.85 -12.97
C GLN A 78 15.37 5.65 -12.90
N ASN A 79 15.40 4.93 -11.77
CA ASN A 79 16.26 3.74 -11.61
C ASN A 79 15.63 2.48 -12.22
N GLY A 80 14.38 2.56 -12.70
CA GLY A 80 13.77 1.49 -13.47
C GLY A 80 14.51 1.29 -14.79
N SER A 81 14.85 0.05 -15.13
CA SER A 81 15.43 -0.28 -16.43
C SER A 81 14.55 0.22 -17.57
N ASP A 82 15.16 0.57 -18.70
CA ASP A 82 14.42 0.95 -19.91
C ASP A 82 13.43 -0.18 -20.29
N PRO A 83 12.21 0.17 -20.70
CA PRO A 83 11.27 -0.82 -21.18
C PRO A 83 11.81 -1.47 -22.45
N VAL A 84 11.64 -2.79 -22.50
CA VAL A 84 12.02 -3.61 -23.65
C VAL A 84 10.79 -4.36 -24.13
N PHE A 85 10.52 -4.26 -25.43
CA PHE A 85 9.43 -4.95 -26.11
C PHE A 85 10.03 -6.08 -26.95
N GLY A 86 9.58 -7.31 -26.71
CA GLY A 86 9.94 -8.47 -27.51
C GLY A 86 8.90 -8.73 -28.60
N GLU A 87 9.33 -8.85 -29.84
CA GLU A 87 8.48 -9.34 -30.93
C GLU A 87 8.22 -10.85 -30.73
N LEU A 88 6.94 -11.23 -30.66
CA LEU A 88 6.53 -12.59 -30.26
C LEU A 88 7.02 -13.70 -31.20
N ASN A 89 7.11 -13.41 -32.51
CA ASN A 89 7.43 -14.41 -33.52
C ASN A 89 8.94 -14.56 -33.78
N THR A 90 9.70 -13.46 -33.67
CA THR A 90 11.13 -13.41 -34.05
C THR A 90 12.06 -13.38 -32.85
N GLY A 91 11.56 -12.96 -31.67
CA GLY A 91 12.39 -12.69 -30.50
C GLY A 91 13.19 -11.38 -30.57
N ASN A 92 13.00 -10.57 -31.63
CA ASN A 92 13.66 -9.28 -31.75
C ASN A 92 13.26 -8.35 -30.60
N LEU A 93 14.23 -7.64 -30.04
CA LEU A 93 14.04 -6.74 -28.92
C LEU A 93 14.07 -5.29 -29.39
N ARG A 94 13.06 -4.52 -29.00
CA ARG A 94 13.02 -3.06 -29.15
C ARG A 94 13.14 -2.43 -27.77
N VAL A 95 14.23 -1.70 -27.55
CA VAL A 95 14.44 -0.92 -26.32
C VAL A 95 13.92 0.49 -26.55
N GLU A 96 13.17 1.03 -25.58
CA GLU A 96 12.71 2.42 -25.58
C GLU A 96 13.51 3.20 -24.51
N PRO A 97 14.59 3.91 -24.86
CA PRO A 97 15.45 4.55 -23.87
C PRO A 97 14.76 5.73 -23.19
N LYS A 98 14.87 5.83 -21.86
CA LYS A 98 14.41 7.02 -21.11
C LYS A 98 15.18 8.27 -21.54
N LEU A 99 14.49 9.39 -21.69
CA LEU A 99 15.13 10.70 -21.89
C LEU A 99 15.56 11.32 -20.56
N ALA A 100 16.30 12.43 -20.64
CA ALA A 100 16.79 13.14 -19.47
C ALA A 100 15.63 13.61 -18.56
N GLY A 101 15.64 13.16 -17.30
CA GLY A 101 14.60 13.46 -16.33
C GLY A 101 13.42 12.47 -16.31
N GLU A 102 13.35 11.56 -17.26
CA GLU A 102 12.28 10.56 -17.34
C GLU A 102 12.54 9.36 -16.44
N GLY A 103 11.45 8.75 -15.98
CA GLY A 103 11.44 7.50 -15.23
C GLY A 103 10.32 6.60 -15.71
N ILE A 104 10.39 5.32 -15.35
CA ILE A 104 9.30 4.39 -15.64
C ILE A 104 8.09 4.80 -14.80
N ALA A 105 6.97 5.06 -15.49
CA ALA A 105 5.77 5.55 -14.87
C ALA A 105 4.70 4.46 -14.73
N VAL A 106 3.97 4.51 -13.63
CA VAL A 106 2.75 3.73 -13.38
C VAL A 106 1.74 4.61 -12.67
N SER A 107 0.44 4.37 -12.88
CA SER A 107 -0.63 5.08 -12.17
C SER A 107 -1.54 4.14 -11.40
N SER A 108 -2.16 4.61 -10.32
CA SER A 108 -3.12 3.88 -9.49
C SER A 108 -4.30 4.79 -9.13
N HIS A 109 -5.50 4.29 -9.36
CA HIS A 109 -6.74 4.94 -8.95
C HIS A 109 -7.06 4.65 -7.48
N ILE A 110 -7.45 5.68 -6.73
CA ILE A 110 -7.87 5.57 -5.32
C ILE A 110 -9.23 6.24 -5.16
N ILE A 111 -10.19 5.55 -4.54
CA ILE A 111 -11.49 6.13 -4.15
C ILE A 111 -11.63 6.09 -2.64
N ILE A 112 -11.88 7.24 -2.03
CA ILE A 112 -12.04 7.41 -0.59
C ILE A 112 -13.49 7.83 -0.32
N SER A 113 -14.26 7.02 0.41
CA SER A 113 -15.61 7.41 0.84
C SER A 113 -15.55 8.44 1.98
N THR A 114 -16.47 9.41 1.99
CA THR A 114 -16.63 10.35 3.11
C THR A 114 -17.47 9.78 4.25
N ALA A 115 -18.19 8.67 4.01
CA ALA A 115 -18.95 7.98 5.04
C ALA A 115 -18.01 7.27 6.04
N ILE A 116 -18.41 7.27 7.31
CA ILE A 116 -17.71 6.52 8.36
C ILE A 116 -18.17 5.07 8.30
N VAL A 117 -17.23 4.13 8.34
CA VAL A 117 -17.51 2.71 8.39
C VAL A 117 -18.28 2.38 9.68
N GLN A 118 -19.33 1.58 9.54
CA GLN A 118 -20.18 1.19 10.67
C GLN A 118 -19.34 0.59 11.81
N HIS A 119 -19.64 1.00 13.05
CA HIS A 119 -18.93 0.59 14.27
C HIS A 119 -17.47 1.09 14.40
N THR A 120 -17.09 2.10 13.62
CA THR A 120 -15.81 2.80 13.75
C THR A 120 -16.06 4.29 14.05
N ALA A 121 -15.05 4.99 14.55
CA ALA A 121 -15.16 6.43 14.85
C ALA A 121 -14.72 7.31 13.67
N ASP A 122 -13.72 6.85 12.91
CA ASP A 122 -12.94 7.68 11.98
C ASP A 122 -12.43 6.91 10.75
N HIS A 123 -12.95 5.70 10.51
CA HIS A 123 -12.52 4.89 9.37
C HIS A 123 -13.38 5.19 8.14
N HIS A 124 -12.71 5.37 7.01
CA HIS A 124 -13.33 5.67 5.73
C HIS A 124 -13.00 4.57 4.73
N LYS A 125 -14.05 3.89 4.22
CA LYS A 125 -13.87 2.81 3.25
C LYS A 125 -13.16 3.37 2.02
N THR A 126 -12.09 2.70 1.62
CA THR A 126 -11.19 3.16 0.56
C THR A 126 -10.85 2.00 -0.38
N LEU A 127 -10.90 2.27 -1.68
CA LEU A 127 -10.53 1.33 -2.73
C LEU A 127 -9.26 1.81 -3.42
N VAL A 128 -8.33 0.90 -3.66
CA VAL A 128 -7.04 1.21 -4.28
C VAL A 128 -6.76 0.23 -5.41
N GLU A 129 -6.53 0.73 -6.61
CA GLU A 129 -6.06 -0.05 -7.75
C GLU A 129 -4.68 -0.65 -7.45
N SER A 130 -4.57 -1.96 -7.58
CA SER A 130 -3.38 -2.74 -7.20
C SER A 130 -2.34 -2.69 -8.31
N VAL A 131 -1.41 -1.74 -8.19
CA VAL A 131 -0.42 -1.43 -9.22
C VAL A 131 1.00 -1.75 -8.72
N PRO A 132 1.84 -2.45 -9.49
CA PRO A 132 3.21 -2.72 -9.09
C PRO A 132 3.97 -1.43 -8.73
N GLY A 133 4.60 -1.42 -7.56
CA GLY A 133 5.37 -0.26 -7.08
C GLY A 133 4.54 0.80 -6.34
N ILE A 134 3.22 0.80 -6.47
CA ILE A 134 2.30 1.64 -5.68
C ILE A 134 1.63 0.78 -4.62
N SER A 135 2.02 0.98 -3.38
CA SER A 135 1.58 0.16 -2.25
C SER A 135 1.25 1.02 -1.04
N LYS A 136 0.69 0.42 0.00
CA LYS A 136 0.45 1.10 1.27
C LYS A 136 1.70 1.82 1.78
N SER A 137 2.88 1.20 1.69
CA SER A 137 4.15 1.77 2.15
C SER A 137 4.62 2.97 1.31
N ILE A 138 4.02 3.21 0.15
CA ILE A 138 4.20 4.41 -0.67
C ILE A 138 3.08 5.42 -0.44
N ILE A 139 1.82 4.96 -0.48
CA ILE A 139 0.62 5.80 -0.37
C ILE A 139 0.58 6.51 0.99
N GLU A 140 0.73 5.77 2.10
CA GLU A 140 0.61 6.33 3.45
C GLU A 140 1.63 7.44 3.74
N PRO A 141 2.96 7.26 3.53
CA PRO A 141 3.91 8.34 3.77
C PRO A 141 3.80 9.47 2.75
N PHE A 142 3.38 9.19 1.52
CA PHE A 142 3.15 10.22 0.50
C PHE A 142 1.97 11.13 0.88
N LEU A 143 0.79 10.56 1.14
CA LEU A 143 -0.38 11.34 1.55
C LEU A 143 -0.12 12.07 2.86
N ASN A 144 0.58 11.46 3.82
CA ASN A 144 0.99 12.16 5.06
C ASN A 144 1.94 13.34 4.82
N ALA A 145 2.76 13.31 3.75
CA ALA A 145 3.58 14.45 3.35
C ALA A 145 2.69 15.57 2.77
N LEU A 146 1.77 15.23 1.87
CA LEU A 146 0.82 16.21 1.31
C LEU A 146 -0.08 16.82 2.39
N LEU A 147 -0.58 16.03 3.35
CA LEU A 147 -1.36 16.53 4.48
C LEU A 147 -0.56 17.50 5.36
N ARG A 148 0.77 17.34 5.45
CA ARG A 148 1.63 18.33 6.14
C ARG A 148 1.61 19.67 5.42
N GLU A 149 1.68 19.64 4.09
CA GLU A 149 1.72 20.83 3.24
C GLU A 149 0.35 21.52 3.16
N ALA A 150 -0.71 20.74 2.98
CA ALA A 150 -2.10 21.23 2.89
C ALA A 150 -2.60 21.90 4.19
N PHE A 151 -1.98 21.59 5.34
CA PHE A 151 -2.31 22.15 6.66
C PHE A 151 -1.19 23.06 7.20
N VAL A 152 -0.29 23.56 6.35
CA VAL A 152 0.71 24.58 6.77
C VAL A 152 0.00 25.78 7.38
N GLY A 153 0.51 26.25 8.52
CA GLY A 153 -0.04 27.40 9.25
C GLY A 153 -1.32 27.15 10.04
N GLN A 154 -1.88 25.94 10.00
CA GLN A 154 -3.03 25.58 10.83
C GLN A 154 -2.58 25.25 12.25
N GLU A 155 -3.19 25.93 13.22
CA GLU A 155 -2.86 25.79 14.64
C GLU A 155 -4.13 25.74 15.49
N PHE A 156 -4.01 25.12 16.67
CA PHE A 156 -5.04 25.13 17.70
C PHE A 156 -4.41 25.44 19.05
N LYS A 157 -5.20 26.02 19.95
CA LYS A 157 -4.79 26.26 21.33
C LYS A 157 -5.08 25.02 22.17
N ASN A 158 -4.04 24.40 22.73
CA ASN A 158 -4.22 23.24 23.60
C ASN A 158 -5.06 23.63 24.83
N PRO A 159 -6.20 22.95 25.10
CA PRO A 159 -7.09 23.34 26.20
C PRO A 159 -6.44 23.20 27.57
N ALA A 160 -5.52 22.24 27.76
CA ALA A 160 -4.84 21.96 29.02
C ALA A 160 -3.63 22.88 29.26
N THR A 161 -2.73 22.99 28.28
CA THR A 161 -1.46 23.72 28.45
C THR A 161 -1.52 25.18 27.98
N LYS A 162 -2.60 25.57 27.29
CA LYS A 162 -2.78 26.87 26.62
C LYS A 162 -1.73 27.20 25.54
N ALA A 163 -0.82 26.29 25.24
CA ALA A 163 0.18 26.45 24.20
C ALA A 163 -0.45 26.34 22.80
N MET A 164 0.11 27.07 21.84
CA MET A 164 -0.23 26.91 20.42
C MET A 164 0.43 25.64 19.88
N CYS A 165 -0.37 24.80 19.20
CA CYS A 165 0.04 23.52 18.67
C CYS A 165 -0.40 23.42 17.20
N ARG A 166 0.39 22.74 16.36
CA ARG A 166 0.05 22.55 14.95
C ARG A 166 -1.16 21.62 14.80
N LEU A 167 -2.13 22.02 13.98
CA LEU A 167 -3.33 21.26 13.66
C LEU A 167 -3.17 20.61 12.28
N ARG A 168 -3.01 19.29 12.24
CA ARG A 168 -3.03 18.55 10.97
C ARG A 168 -3.44 17.09 11.18
N PRO A 169 -4.12 16.48 10.20
CA PRO A 169 -4.41 15.06 10.23
C PRO A 169 -3.17 14.25 9.87
N LYS A 170 -3.17 12.99 10.31
CA LYS A 170 -2.27 11.93 9.91
C LYS A 170 -3.13 10.78 9.40
N LEU A 171 -2.82 10.32 8.19
CA LEU A 171 -3.41 9.13 7.62
C LEU A 171 -2.77 7.88 8.23
N GLU A 172 -3.61 6.95 8.64
CA GLU A 172 -3.29 5.56 8.93
C GLU A 172 -4.10 4.67 7.98
N ILE A 173 -3.44 3.78 7.23
CA ILE A 173 -4.13 2.85 6.31
C ILE A 173 -4.32 1.51 6.99
N LEU A 174 -5.54 1.02 7.05
CA LEU A 174 -5.90 -0.28 7.63
C LEU A 174 -6.32 -1.23 6.51
N SER A 175 -5.74 -2.42 6.48
CA SER A 175 -6.03 -3.43 5.45
C SER A 175 -7.17 -4.33 5.90
N HIS A 176 -8.17 -4.53 5.03
CA HIS A 176 -9.21 -5.52 5.30
C HIS A 176 -8.64 -6.91 5.11
N GLY A 177 -8.63 -7.73 6.17
CA GLY A 177 -8.17 -9.12 6.09
C GLY A 177 -8.83 -9.88 4.93
N SER A 178 -8.05 -10.47 4.03
CA SER A 178 -8.58 -11.24 2.90
C SER A 178 -9.39 -12.43 3.43
N GLN A 179 -10.59 -12.62 2.88
CA GLN A 179 -11.42 -13.79 3.15
C GLN A 179 -10.63 -15.07 2.79
N THR A 180 -9.83 -15.03 1.72
CA THR A 180 -9.00 -16.14 1.25
C THR A 180 -7.97 -16.63 2.27
N LEU A 181 -7.32 -15.74 3.03
CA LEU A 181 -6.41 -16.16 4.08
C LEU A 181 -7.16 -16.67 5.32
N LEU A 182 -8.29 -16.05 5.67
CA LEU A 182 -9.19 -16.61 6.69
C LEU A 182 -9.61 -18.02 6.31
N ASP A 183 -10.05 -18.24 5.08
CA ASP A 183 -10.48 -19.53 4.57
C ASP A 183 -9.32 -20.53 4.52
N THR A 184 -8.12 -20.07 4.17
CA THR A 184 -6.88 -20.88 4.19
C THR A 184 -6.50 -21.28 5.63
N LEU A 185 -6.62 -20.37 6.60
CA LEU A 185 -6.32 -20.61 8.01
C LEU A 185 -7.46 -21.27 8.79
N ASN A 186 -8.67 -21.22 8.25
CA ASN A 186 -9.87 -21.86 8.80
C ASN A 186 -9.75 -23.36 8.59
N GLY A 187 -9.86 -24.11 9.69
CA GLY A 187 -9.56 -25.55 9.73
C GLY A 187 -8.06 -25.90 9.67
N ALA A 188 -7.16 -24.97 9.39
CA ALA A 188 -5.73 -25.27 9.29
C ALA A 188 -5.03 -25.33 10.66
N ARG A 189 -4.16 -26.33 10.87
CA ARG A 189 -3.30 -26.46 12.04
C ARG A 189 -1.95 -25.77 11.78
N LEU A 190 -1.61 -24.75 12.55
CA LEU A 190 -0.32 -24.07 12.44
C LEU A 190 0.78 -24.92 13.08
N HIS A 191 1.89 -25.13 12.40
CA HIS A 191 3.02 -25.89 12.94
C HIS A 191 4.11 -24.95 13.45
N ASN A 192 4.63 -24.10 12.56
CA ASN A 192 5.80 -23.28 12.82
C ASN A 192 5.66 -21.92 12.15
N VAL A 193 6.28 -20.90 12.74
CA VAL A 193 6.54 -19.61 12.08
C VAL A 193 8.05 -19.40 12.04
N LYS A 194 8.64 -19.35 10.84
CA LYS A 194 10.07 -19.09 10.63
C LYS A 194 10.26 -17.63 10.22
N LEU A 195 10.97 -16.86 11.03
CA LEU A 195 11.51 -15.57 10.63
C LEU A 195 12.88 -15.79 9.99
N VAL A 196 13.13 -15.20 8.83
CA VAL A 196 14.39 -15.34 8.09
C VAL A 196 14.90 -13.97 7.73
N SER A 197 16.18 -13.72 7.96
CA SER A 197 16.92 -12.57 7.46
C SER A 197 18.05 -13.10 6.60
N THR A 198 18.07 -12.73 5.34
CA THR A 198 19.18 -13.06 4.43
C THR A 198 19.88 -11.76 4.09
N ARG A 199 21.12 -11.59 4.56
CA ARG A 199 21.96 -10.49 4.08
C ARG A 199 22.65 -10.97 2.80
N LYS A 200 22.17 -10.51 1.65
CA LYS A 200 22.89 -10.69 0.38
C LYS A 200 24.06 -9.71 0.36
N LEU A 201 25.27 -10.23 0.55
CA LEU A 201 26.52 -9.54 0.24
C LEU A 201 27.22 -10.37 -0.84
N GLY A 202 26.95 -10.08 -2.11
CA GLY A 202 27.50 -10.83 -3.25
C GLY A 202 26.69 -12.08 -3.62
N GLY A 203 26.75 -12.45 -4.90
CA GLY A 203 26.01 -13.56 -5.53
C GLY A 203 26.51 -14.96 -5.12
N MET A 204 26.11 -15.97 -5.90
CA MET A 204 26.23 -17.43 -5.65
C MET A 204 27.63 -17.97 -5.30
N ASP A 205 28.66 -17.13 -5.25
CA ASP A 205 30.08 -17.48 -5.21
C ASP A 205 30.83 -16.62 -4.20
N LYS A 206 30.94 -17.05 -2.93
CA LYS A 206 32.08 -16.61 -2.12
C LYS A 206 33.01 -17.78 -1.88
N THR A 207 34.14 -17.77 -2.57
CA THR A 207 35.32 -18.62 -2.39
C THR A 207 36.28 -17.92 -1.41
N ALA A 208 37.57 -18.24 -1.30
CA ALA A 208 38.09 -19.57 -0.96
C ALA A 208 37.84 -19.93 0.52
N TYR A 209 37.05 -19.16 1.27
CA TYR A 209 36.67 -19.44 2.67
C TYR A 209 35.18 -19.13 3.00
N THR A 210 34.36 -18.71 2.01
CA THR A 210 32.90 -18.44 2.03
C THR A 210 32.35 -17.38 3.00
N GLU A 211 31.33 -16.61 2.60
CA GLU A 211 30.25 -16.22 3.53
C GLU A 211 28.99 -15.75 2.79
N LEU A 212 27.87 -16.43 3.06
CA LEU A 212 26.52 -15.85 3.03
C LEU A 212 25.85 -16.21 4.37
N SER A 213 25.55 -15.23 5.22
CA SER A 213 24.92 -15.48 6.52
C SER A 213 23.40 -15.27 6.49
N GLU A 214 22.65 -16.37 6.70
CA GLU A 214 21.21 -16.38 6.99
C GLU A 214 21.01 -16.38 8.52
N ARG A 215 20.28 -15.38 9.05
CA ARG A 215 19.78 -15.42 10.43
C ARG A 215 18.34 -15.89 10.39
N SER A 216 18.02 -17.05 10.98
CA SER A 216 16.65 -17.50 11.11
C SER A 216 16.24 -17.83 12.54
N VAL A 217 14.98 -17.58 12.87
CA VAL A 217 14.36 -17.97 14.15
C VAL A 217 13.07 -18.71 13.85
N ARG A 218 12.91 -19.90 14.43
CA ARG A 218 11.72 -20.73 14.28
C ARG A 218 10.93 -20.74 15.58
N TYR A 219 9.70 -20.24 15.54
CA TYR A 219 8.72 -20.39 16.61
C TYR A 219 7.88 -21.63 16.35
N LYS A 220 7.93 -22.59 17.27
CA LYS A 220 7.05 -23.76 17.26
C LYS A 220 5.72 -23.39 17.92
N ILE A 221 4.61 -23.71 17.26
CA ILE A 221 3.28 -23.50 17.82
C ILE A 221 2.97 -24.65 18.78
N ILE A 222 3.15 -24.40 20.07
CA ILE A 222 2.91 -25.39 21.15
C ILE A 222 1.42 -25.60 21.45
N LYS A 223 0.59 -24.57 21.21
CA LYS A 223 -0.86 -24.60 21.41
C LYS A 223 -1.54 -23.92 20.23
N GLN A 224 -2.56 -24.56 19.66
CA GLN A 224 -3.28 -24.00 18.52
C GLN A 224 -4.13 -22.82 18.98
N PRO A 225 -3.94 -21.61 18.40
CA PRO A 225 -4.83 -20.50 18.68
C PRO A 225 -6.18 -20.70 17.98
N PRO A 226 -7.28 -20.18 18.56
CA PRO A 226 -8.53 -19.93 17.84
C PRO A 226 -8.30 -19.11 16.56
N LEU A 227 -9.23 -19.16 15.59
CA LEU A 227 -9.06 -18.51 14.28
C LEU A 227 -8.75 -17.01 14.40
N GLN A 228 -9.44 -16.29 15.30
CA GLN A 228 -9.21 -14.86 15.55
C GLN A 228 -7.79 -14.60 16.11
N ASP A 229 -7.31 -15.48 17.00
CA ASP A 229 -5.98 -15.37 17.61
C ASP A 229 -4.84 -15.80 16.68
N LYS A 230 -5.12 -16.64 15.66
CA LYS A 230 -4.13 -16.97 14.63
C LYS A 230 -3.69 -15.72 13.88
N LYS A 231 -4.62 -14.85 13.50
CA LYS A 231 -4.30 -13.56 12.85
C LYS A 231 -3.43 -12.68 13.73
N ARG A 232 -3.88 -12.46 14.97
CA ARG A 232 -3.17 -11.64 15.95
C ARG A 232 -1.75 -12.16 16.21
N LEU A 233 -1.59 -13.49 16.32
CA LEU A 233 -0.28 -14.11 16.51
C LEU A 233 0.65 -13.84 15.32
N LEU A 234 0.16 -13.98 14.09
CA LEU A 234 0.94 -13.73 12.88
C LEU A 234 1.35 -12.25 12.78
N GLU A 235 0.46 -11.33 13.10
CA GLU A 235 0.75 -9.89 13.14
C GLU A 235 1.81 -9.54 14.20
N ILE A 236 1.70 -10.10 15.40
CA ILE A 236 2.68 -9.91 16.48
C ILE A 236 4.06 -10.42 16.05
N LEU A 237 4.13 -11.65 15.53
CA LEU A 237 5.40 -12.26 15.10
C LEU A 237 6.01 -11.50 13.92
N ARG A 238 5.20 -10.99 13.00
CA ARG A 238 5.62 -10.11 11.92
C ARG A 238 6.22 -8.81 12.47
N LYS A 239 5.50 -8.09 13.34
CA LYS A 239 5.96 -6.81 13.92
C LYS A 239 7.26 -6.99 14.70
N LYS A 240 7.35 -8.05 15.51
CA LYS A 240 8.57 -8.41 16.25
C LYS A 240 9.73 -8.76 15.33
N GLY A 241 9.45 -9.49 14.25
CA GLY A 241 10.43 -9.82 13.22
C GLY A 241 10.98 -8.59 12.51
N GLN A 242 10.11 -7.65 12.14
CA GLN A 242 10.50 -6.38 11.53
C GLN A 242 11.39 -5.55 12.47
N GLN A 243 10.98 -5.38 13.73
CA GLN A 243 11.78 -4.66 14.74
C GLN A 243 13.15 -5.29 14.98
N SER A 244 13.27 -6.61 14.77
CA SER A 244 14.51 -7.37 14.97
C SER A 244 15.35 -7.57 13.69
N GLY A 245 14.97 -6.94 12.57
CA GLY A 245 15.73 -6.96 11.31
C GLY A 245 15.55 -8.20 10.45
N TYR A 246 14.46 -8.97 10.63
CA TYR A 246 14.12 -10.11 9.76
C TYR A 246 13.43 -9.66 8.47
N THR A 247 13.70 -10.38 7.38
CA THR A 247 13.28 -10.03 6.03
C THR A 247 12.20 -10.94 5.45
N LYS A 248 11.84 -12.04 6.10
CA LYS A 248 10.82 -12.97 5.60
C LYS A 248 10.16 -13.68 6.79
N VAL A 249 8.86 -13.94 6.68
CA VAL A 249 8.07 -14.73 7.62
C VAL A 249 7.47 -15.89 6.85
N SER A 250 7.85 -17.12 7.19
CA SER A 250 7.28 -18.34 6.61
C SER A 250 6.37 -19.02 7.63
N ILE A 251 5.15 -19.34 7.25
CA ILE A 251 4.14 -19.97 8.10
C ILE A 251 3.92 -21.39 7.59
N SER A 252 4.32 -22.39 8.36
CA SER A 252 4.00 -23.79 8.05
C SER A 252 2.66 -24.16 8.67
N TYR A 253 1.74 -24.69 7.88
CA TYR A 253 0.43 -25.14 8.33
C TYR A 253 0.04 -26.46 7.65
N SER A 254 -0.94 -27.16 8.21
CA SER A 254 -1.63 -28.26 7.53
C SER A 254 -3.12 -28.04 7.49
N LYS A 255 -3.74 -28.43 6.38
CA LYS A 255 -5.20 -28.42 6.21
C LYS A 255 -5.56 -29.65 5.39
N ASP A 256 -6.61 -30.36 5.79
CA ASP A 256 -7.11 -31.55 5.09
C ASP A 256 -6.00 -32.60 4.81
N GLY A 257 -5.13 -32.83 5.79
CA GLY A 257 -4.02 -33.79 5.69
C GLY A 257 -2.82 -33.34 4.84
N ARG A 258 -2.88 -32.17 4.20
CA ARG A 258 -1.78 -31.62 3.40
C ARG A 258 -1.02 -30.55 4.16
N GLN A 259 0.31 -30.64 4.15
CA GLN A 259 1.18 -29.59 4.69
C GLN A 259 1.52 -28.58 3.60
N ALA A 260 1.49 -27.30 3.97
CA ALA A 260 1.86 -26.19 3.10
C ALA A 260 2.63 -25.13 3.90
N SER A 261 3.37 -24.29 3.19
CA SER A 261 4.03 -23.11 3.74
C SER A 261 3.57 -21.86 3.03
N LEU A 262 3.18 -20.84 3.79
CA LEU A 262 2.92 -19.51 3.27
C LEU A 262 4.13 -18.61 3.58
N ASP A 263 4.81 -18.17 2.53
CA ASP A 263 5.96 -17.29 2.63
C ASP A 263 5.55 -15.83 2.45
N LEU A 264 5.95 -14.99 3.40
CA LEU A 264 5.67 -13.57 3.46
C LEU A 264 7.01 -12.82 3.42
N ASP A 265 7.35 -12.20 2.30
CA ASP A 265 8.60 -11.45 2.17
C ASP A 265 8.55 -10.05 2.81
N ARG A 266 9.73 -9.43 2.96
CA ARG A 266 9.98 -8.16 3.66
C ARG A 266 9.14 -6.99 3.17
N ASN A 267 8.71 -7.07 1.91
CA ASN A 267 7.85 -6.06 1.35
C ASN A 267 6.55 -6.13 2.14
N GLU A 268 6.37 -5.13 2.99
CA GLU A 268 5.12 -4.87 3.69
C GLU A 268 3.94 -5.04 2.72
N ASP A 269 4.17 -4.67 1.46
CA ASP A 269 3.35 -4.77 0.27
C ASP A 269 2.99 -6.20 -0.18
N ALA A 270 3.88 -7.19 -0.10
CA ALA A 270 3.60 -8.57 -0.52
C ALA A 270 2.67 -9.26 0.48
N ALA A 271 2.95 -9.07 1.78
CA ALA A 271 2.07 -9.53 2.83
C ALA A 271 0.74 -8.77 2.79
N THR A 272 0.76 -7.43 2.77
CA THR A 272 -0.47 -6.63 2.63
C THR A 272 -1.27 -7.07 1.41
N LYS A 273 -0.66 -7.34 0.25
CA LYS A 273 -1.36 -7.86 -0.93
C LYS A 273 -2.00 -9.23 -0.71
N LEU A 274 -1.37 -10.12 0.05
CA LEU A 274 -1.95 -11.44 0.42
C LEU A 274 -3.06 -11.32 1.48
N PHE A 275 -2.92 -10.38 2.40
CA PHE A 275 -3.82 -10.15 3.53
C PHE A 275 -4.93 -9.14 3.24
N THR A 276 -4.93 -8.45 2.09
CA THR A 276 -5.94 -7.44 1.78
C THR A 276 -7.03 -8.05 0.91
N LYS A 277 -8.30 -7.86 1.28
CA LYS A 277 -9.44 -8.18 0.40
C LYS A 277 -9.23 -7.46 -0.93
N SER A 278 -9.33 -8.19 -2.04
CA SER A 278 -9.26 -7.61 -3.36
C SER A 278 -10.29 -8.23 -4.29
N GLU A 279 -10.75 -7.44 -5.25
CA GLU A 279 -11.69 -7.86 -6.27
C GLU A 279 -11.14 -7.57 -7.66
N LYS A 280 -11.46 -8.46 -8.59
CA LYS A 280 -11.07 -8.33 -9.99
C LYS A 280 -12.14 -7.53 -10.72
N VAL A 281 -11.72 -6.43 -11.34
CA VAL A 281 -12.55 -5.57 -12.19
C VAL A 281 -12.16 -5.85 -13.64
N LEU A 282 -13.12 -6.30 -14.43
CA LEU A 282 -12.98 -6.43 -15.89
C LEU A 282 -13.34 -5.09 -16.54
N LEU A 283 -12.65 -4.71 -17.61
CA LEU A 283 -12.85 -3.46 -18.33
C LEU A 283 -13.18 -3.75 -19.80
N GLY A 284 -14.09 -2.97 -20.38
CA GLY A 284 -14.44 -3.00 -21.80
C GLY A 284 -13.51 -2.11 -22.62
N SER A 285 -13.04 -0.99 -22.06
CA SER A 285 -11.98 -0.17 -22.64
C SER A 285 -10.61 -0.56 -22.10
N GLY A 286 -9.59 -0.41 -22.95
CA GLY A 286 -8.21 -0.63 -22.55
C GLY A 286 -7.73 0.45 -21.59
N ILE A 287 -6.98 0.03 -20.56
CA ILE A 287 -6.37 0.93 -19.57
C ILE A 287 -4.84 0.81 -19.63
N ASN A 288 -4.18 1.97 -19.67
CA ASN A 288 -2.74 2.11 -19.78
C ASN A 288 -2.01 1.70 -18.49
N GLN A 289 -0.70 1.48 -18.61
CA GLN A 289 0.17 1.29 -17.45
C GLN A 289 0.21 2.55 -16.56
N CYS A 290 0.21 3.73 -17.19
CA CYS A 290 0.15 5.02 -16.54
C CYS A 290 -0.85 5.89 -17.30
N GLU A 291 -1.90 6.32 -16.62
CA GLU A 291 -2.89 7.26 -17.14
C GLU A 291 -2.51 8.70 -16.80
N SER A 292 -2.84 9.62 -17.70
CA SER A 292 -2.76 11.07 -17.45
C SER A 292 -3.99 11.61 -16.74
N THR A 293 -5.14 10.95 -16.91
CA THR A 293 -6.44 11.33 -16.35
C THR A 293 -7.16 10.12 -15.77
N ILE A 294 -8.11 10.34 -14.87
CA ILE A 294 -8.91 9.28 -14.25
C ILE A 294 -9.62 8.47 -15.34
N HIS A 295 -9.44 7.14 -15.31
CA HIS A 295 -10.06 6.23 -16.27
C HIS A 295 -11.54 6.02 -15.90
N PRO A 296 -12.49 6.52 -16.72
CA PRO A 296 -13.90 6.66 -16.32
C PRO A 296 -14.60 5.33 -16.07
N GLU A 297 -14.29 4.29 -16.85
CA GLU A 297 -14.90 2.96 -16.64
C GLU A 297 -14.38 2.32 -15.34
N LEU A 298 -13.09 2.53 -15.01
CA LEU A 298 -12.52 1.94 -13.80
C LEU A 298 -13.05 2.66 -12.58
N GLU A 299 -13.12 4.00 -12.63
CA GLU A 299 -13.76 4.81 -11.60
C GLU A 299 -15.19 4.32 -11.35
N THR A 300 -16.02 4.24 -12.40
CA THR A 300 -17.42 3.82 -12.28
C THR A 300 -17.54 2.43 -11.64
N LYS A 301 -16.71 1.48 -12.06
CA LYS A 301 -16.72 0.11 -11.51
C LYS A 301 -16.23 0.07 -10.06
N MET A 302 -15.20 0.84 -9.72
CA MET A 302 -14.72 0.96 -8.34
C MET A 302 -15.77 1.58 -7.42
N LYS A 303 -16.47 2.63 -7.86
CA LYS A 303 -17.58 3.24 -7.10
C LYS A 303 -18.68 2.23 -6.77
N GLY A 304 -18.99 1.32 -7.71
CA GLY A 304 -19.91 0.21 -7.48
C GLY A 304 -19.47 -0.84 -6.45
N LEU A 305 -18.22 -0.79 -5.96
CA LEU A 305 -17.69 -1.69 -4.93
C LEU A 305 -17.68 -1.06 -3.51
N LEU A 306 -17.94 0.25 -3.40
CA LEU A 306 -18.11 0.93 -2.12
C LEU A 306 -19.40 0.50 -1.43
#